data_AF-A0A5B7HZQ1-F1
#
_entry.id   AF-A0A5B7HZQ1-F1
#
_cell.length_a   1.000
_cell.length_b   1.000
_cell.length_c   1.000
_cell.angle_alpha   90.00
_cell.angle_beta   90.00
_cell.angle_gamma   90.00
#
_symmetry.space_group_name_H-M   'P 1'
#
loop_
_entity.id
_entity.type
_entity.pdbx_description
1 polymer ?
#
loop_
_entity_poly.entity_id
_entity_poly.type
_entity_poly.pdbx_seq_one_letter_code
_entity_poly.pdbx_strand_id
1 'polypeptide(L)'
;MSDDIVTAVPRGPTVSGSAVQPDPRPPMTALQTIPRTSGRFAERLVPWWSAACTGAVGAKRAAFSRLQRHRGDPQCLEAFRHCRARAHRVLKEAQRASWKAYVSSINGHTPLTDVFNKVRRIAGKYSAPPQPVLLSAG
;
A
#
# COMPACT_ATOMS: atom_id res chain seq x y z
N MET A 1 31.84 30.65 -63.11
CA MET A 1 32.10 32.10 -63.07
C MET A 1 31.62 32.53 -61.71
N SER A 2 32.47 32.35 -60.70
CA SER A 2 33.41 33.38 -60.23
C SER A 2 32.72 34.16 -59.13
N ASP A 3 33.28 34.46 -57.98
CA ASP A 3 34.52 34.10 -57.26
C ASP A 3 34.23 34.56 -55.81
N ASP A 4 34.97 34.02 -54.84
CA ASP A 4 35.39 34.57 -53.53
C ASP A 4 34.49 35.57 -52.74
N ILE A 5 34.38 35.50 -51.41
CA ILE A 5 35.42 35.98 -50.47
C ILE A 5 35.24 35.30 -49.09
N VAL A 6 36.34 34.71 -48.62
CA VAL A 6 36.63 34.33 -47.23
C VAL A 6 36.51 35.54 -46.30
N THR A 7 35.68 35.45 -45.26
CA THR A 7 35.78 36.31 -44.07
C THR A 7 36.09 35.44 -42.86
N ALA A 8 37.31 35.58 -42.37
CA ALA A 8 37.80 34.96 -41.15
C ALA A 8 37.12 35.57 -39.92
N VAL A 9 36.51 34.72 -39.10
CA VAL A 9 36.03 35.10 -37.76
C VAL A 9 37.13 34.73 -36.74
N PRO A 10 37.61 35.69 -35.91
CA PRO A 10 38.66 35.42 -34.94
C PRO A 10 38.16 34.57 -33.77
N ARG A 11 39.02 33.65 -33.33
CA ARG A 11 38.84 32.78 -32.16
C ARG A 11 38.87 33.61 -30.87
N GLY A 12 37.77 33.58 -30.12
CA GLY A 12 37.71 34.07 -28.74
C GLY A 12 38.30 33.07 -27.73
N PRO A 13 38.79 33.54 -26.57
CA PRO A 13 39.59 32.76 -25.64
C PRO A 13 38.76 31.85 -24.72
N THR A 14 39.39 30.72 -24.37
CA THR A 14 38.99 29.72 -23.38
C THR A 14 38.69 30.34 -22.02
N VAL A 15 37.45 30.17 -21.53
CA VAL A 15 37.11 30.36 -20.11
C VAL A 15 37.41 29.07 -19.35
N SER A 16 38.26 29.21 -18.33
CA SER A 16 38.65 28.21 -17.35
C SER A 16 37.45 27.53 -16.71
N GLY A 17 37.42 26.19 -16.76
CA GLY A 17 36.54 25.38 -15.94
C GLY A 17 36.94 25.50 -14.47
N SER A 18 36.11 26.15 -13.65
CA SER A 18 36.21 26.04 -12.20
C SER A 18 35.85 24.61 -11.80
N ALA A 19 36.80 23.95 -11.13
CA ALA A 19 36.61 22.64 -10.52
C ALA A 19 35.48 22.70 -9.48
N VAL A 20 34.38 22.00 -9.75
CA VAL A 20 33.35 21.67 -8.77
C VAL A 20 33.98 20.71 -7.75
N GLN A 21 34.24 21.21 -6.54
CA GLN A 21 34.58 20.35 -5.41
C GLN A 21 33.35 19.51 -5.06
N PRO A 22 33.46 18.17 -4.93
CA PRO A 22 32.33 17.37 -4.51
C PRO A 22 31.97 17.69 -3.05
N ASP A 23 30.70 17.98 -2.81
CA ASP A 23 30.08 18.14 -1.49
C ASP A 23 30.51 16.97 -0.57
N PRO A 24 30.95 17.21 0.68
CA PRO A 24 31.32 16.13 1.57
C PRO A 24 30.12 15.20 1.79
N ARG A 25 30.30 13.91 1.47
CA ARG A 25 29.32 12.86 1.78
C ARG A 25 28.91 12.99 3.25
N PRO A 26 27.59 13.00 3.57
CA PRO A 26 27.15 13.08 4.94
C PRO A 26 27.78 11.93 5.76
N PRO A 27 28.20 12.17 7.02
CA PRO A 27 28.83 11.16 7.84
C PRO A 27 27.88 9.96 8.01
N MET A 28 28.45 8.75 7.89
CA MET A 28 27.74 7.47 7.96
C MET A 28 26.96 7.23 9.27
N THR A 29 27.08 8.12 10.24
CA THR A 29 26.45 8.04 11.56
C THR A 29 24.93 8.23 11.52
N ALA A 30 24.39 9.01 10.57
CA ALA A 30 22.95 9.27 10.50
C ALA A 30 22.12 7.99 10.20
N LEU A 31 22.73 7.00 9.55
CA LEU A 31 22.08 5.72 9.22
C LEU A 31 22.05 4.74 10.41
N GLN A 32 22.90 4.93 11.41
CA GLN A 32 23.04 4.02 12.55
C GLN A 32 22.10 4.39 13.71
N THR A 33 21.75 5.68 13.84
CA THR A 33 20.94 6.17 14.98
C THR A 33 19.44 6.10 14.72
N ILE A 34 19.00 6.11 13.46
CA ILE A 34 17.58 6.07 13.11
C ILE A 34 17.18 4.64 12.76
N PRO A 35 16.34 3.95 13.56
CA PRO A 35 15.85 2.64 13.20
C PRO A 35 15.03 2.75 11.89
N ARG A 36 15.54 2.14 10.82
CA ARG A 36 14.81 2.01 9.54
C ARG A 36 13.62 1.08 9.76
N THR A 37 12.48 1.65 10.14
CA THR A 37 11.21 0.92 10.08
C THR A 37 11.00 0.49 8.64
N SER A 38 10.70 -0.79 8.42
CA SER A 38 10.62 -1.42 7.09
C SER A 38 9.53 -0.84 6.18
N GLY A 39 8.80 0.20 6.59
CA GLY A 39 7.69 0.83 5.86
C GLY A 39 6.50 -0.11 5.61
N ARG A 40 6.66 -1.41 5.89
CA ARG A 40 5.64 -2.44 5.81
C ARG A 40 4.78 -2.31 7.05
N PHE A 41 3.92 -1.30 7.06
CA PHE A 41 2.67 -1.44 7.76
C PHE A 41 2.04 -2.71 7.18
N ALA A 42 1.86 -3.75 8.01
CA ALA A 42 0.91 -4.79 7.65
C ALA A 42 -0.34 -4.03 7.22
N GLU A 43 -0.70 -4.11 5.94
CA GLU A 43 -1.90 -3.47 5.43
C GLU A 43 -2.97 -3.77 6.47
N ARG A 44 -3.69 -2.73 6.89
CA ARG A 44 -4.72 -2.77 7.93
C ARG A 44 -5.93 -3.60 7.47
N LEU A 45 -5.66 -4.79 6.97
CA LEU A 45 -6.59 -5.81 6.60
C LEU A 45 -7.14 -6.34 7.91
N VAL A 46 -8.45 -6.30 7.96
CA VAL A 46 -9.25 -6.74 9.09
C VAL A 46 -8.73 -8.10 9.56
N PRO A 47 -8.65 -8.41 10.87
CA PRO A 47 -8.00 -9.64 11.36
C PRO A 47 -8.53 -10.97 10.78
N TRP A 48 -9.72 -10.96 10.17
CA TRP A 48 -10.33 -12.10 9.48
C TRP A 48 -9.99 -12.20 7.99
N TRP A 49 -9.24 -11.24 7.43
CA TRP A 49 -8.88 -11.28 6.03
C TRP A 49 -7.86 -12.39 5.76
N SER A 50 -8.19 -13.29 4.85
CA SER A 50 -7.36 -14.44 4.50
C SER A 50 -7.09 -14.49 3.00
N ALA A 51 -6.16 -15.36 2.59
CA ALA A 51 -5.91 -15.63 1.17
C ALA A 51 -7.17 -16.09 0.43
N ALA A 52 -8.07 -16.82 1.11
CA ALA A 52 -9.37 -17.21 0.55
C ALA A 52 -10.26 -16.00 0.27
N CYS A 53 -10.27 -14.99 1.15
CA CYS A 53 -10.98 -13.72 0.91
C CYS A 53 -10.42 -13.00 -0.31
N THR A 54 -9.10 -12.87 -0.40
CA THR A 54 -8.44 -12.25 -1.57
C THR A 54 -8.80 -12.98 -2.86
N GLY A 55 -8.70 -14.32 -2.88
CA GLY A 55 -9.03 -15.13 -4.04
C GLY A 55 -10.51 -15.01 -4.45
N ALA A 56 -11.44 -15.05 -3.50
CA ALA A 56 -12.87 -14.95 -3.79
C ALA A 56 -13.27 -13.55 -4.29
N VAL A 57 -12.71 -12.49 -3.71
CA VAL A 57 -12.92 -11.11 -4.19
C VAL A 57 -12.28 -10.91 -5.57
N GLY A 58 -11.09 -11.47 -5.80
CA GLY A 58 -10.42 -11.48 -7.10
C GLY A 58 -11.28 -12.17 -8.17
N ALA A 59 -11.80 -13.36 -7.88
CA ALA A 59 -12.70 -14.08 -8.79
C ALA A 59 -13.98 -13.30 -9.10
N LYS A 60 -14.60 -12.67 -8.09
CA LYS A 60 -15.76 -11.78 -8.29
C LYS A 60 -15.42 -10.60 -9.21
N ARG A 61 -14.26 -9.96 -9.01
CA ARG A 61 -13.79 -8.85 -9.85
C ARG A 61 -13.56 -9.31 -11.29
N ALA A 62 -12.89 -10.45 -11.48
CA ALA A 62 -12.65 -11.03 -12.80
C ALA A 62 -13.95 -11.36 -13.54
N ALA A 63 -14.92 -11.98 -12.85
CA ALA A 63 -16.24 -12.27 -13.42
C ALA A 63 -17.01 -11.00 -13.78
N PHE A 64 -16.93 -9.95 -12.94
CA PHE A 64 -17.53 -8.65 -13.25
C PHE A 64 -16.87 -7.99 -14.46
N SER A 65 -15.53 -8.03 -14.56
CA SER A 65 -14.81 -7.56 -15.74
C SER A 65 -15.21 -8.32 -17.00
N ARG A 66 -15.42 -9.64 -16.92
CA ARG A 66 -15.91 -10.44 -18.06
C ARG A 66 -17.33 -10.03 -18.47
N LEU A 67 -18.24 -9.87 -17.50
CA LEU A 67 -19.60 -9.38 -17.74
C LEU A 67 -19.63 -7.99 -18.38
N GLN A 68 -18.72 -7.10 -17.96
CA GLN A 68 -18.60 -5.76 -18.55
C GLN A 68 -18.13 -5.80 -20.01
N ARG A 69 -17.26 -6.75 -20.38
CA ARG A 69 -16.79 -6.92 -21.76
C ARG A 69 -17.83 -7.56 -22.68
N HIS A 70 -18.61 -8.51 -22.16
CA HIS A 70 -19.62 -9.25 -22.91
C HIS A 70 -21.01 -8.94 -22.35
N ARG A 71 -21.43 -7.68 -22.47
CA ARG A 71 -22.76 -7.25 -22.01
C ARG A 71 -23.83 -8.00 -22.81
N GLY A 72 -24.75 -8.65 -22.10
CA GLY A 72 -25.87 -9.40 -22.69
C GLY A 72 -25.68 -10.92 -22.73
N ASP A 73 -24.47 -11.44 -22.47
CA ASP A 73 -24.26 -12.89 -22.35
C ASP A 73 -24.82 -13.42 -21.00
N PRO A 74 -25.84 -14.30 -21.02
CA PRO A 74 -26.42 -14.86 -19.80
C PRO A 74 -25.40 -15.69 -18.99
N GLN A 75 -24.45 -16.37 -19.65
CA GLN A 75 -23.43 -17.17 -18.96
C GLN A 75 -22.48 -16.29 -18.14
N CYS A 76 -22.13 -15.11 -18.67
CA CYS A 76 -21.32 -14.14 -17.94
C CYS A 76 -22.07 -13.59 -16.71
N LEU A 77 -23.38 -13.37 -16.82
CA LEU A 77 -24.22 -12.89 -15.73
C LEU A 77 -24.34 -13.95 -14.62
N GLU A 78 -24.59 -15.21 -14.99
CA GLU A 78 -24.66 -16.33 -14.06
C GLU A 78 -23.33 -16.55 -13.34
N ALA A 79 -22.22 -16.57 -14.08
CA ALA A 79 -20.89 -16.68 -13.49
C ALA A 79 -20.62 -15.55 -12.48
N PHE A 80 -20.99 -14.31 -12.79
CA PHE A 80 -20.89 -13.19 -11.84
C PHE A 80 -21.75 -13.41 -10.59
N ARG A 81 -23.00 -13.86 -10.73
CA ARG A 81 -23.90 -14.17 -9.60
C ARG A 81 -23.29 -15.25 -8.69
N HIS A 82 -22.77 -16.33 -9.28
CA HIS A 82 -22.08 -17.40 -8.53
C HIS A 82 -20.84 -16.87 -7.80
N CYS A 83 -19.95 -16.15 -8.48
CA CYS A 83 -18.76 -15.59 -7.86
C CYS A 83 -19.10 -14.57 -6.76
N ARG A 84 -20.16 -13.77 -6.94
CA ARG A 84 -20.66 -12.82 -5.93
C ARG A 84 -21.17 -13.56 -4.68
N ALA A 85 -21.98 -14.60 -4.87
CA ALA A 85 -22.49 -15.42 -3.76
C ALA A 85 -21.34 -16.11 -3.01
N ARG A 86 -20.39 -16.71 -3.74
CA ARG A 86 -19.19 -17.33 -3.17
C ARG A 86 -18.35 -16.34 -2.37
N ALA A 87 -18.07 -15.15 -2.93
CA ALA A 87 -17.31 -14.12 -2.23
C ALA A 87 -18.03 -13.69 -0.94
N HIS A 88 -19.34 -13.47 -0.99
CA HIS A 88 -20.13 -13.15 0.21
C HIS A 88 -20.04 -14.24 1.29
N ARG A 89 -20.15 -15.51 0.87
CA ARG A 89 -20.05 -16.65 1.78
C ARG A 89 -18.68 -16.71 2.46
N VAL A 90 -17.61 -16.68 1.67
CA VAL A 90 -16.23 -16.73 2.18
C VAL A 90 -15.94 -15.58 3.16
N LEU A 91 -16.36 -14.35 2.82
CA LEU A 91 -16.17 -13.20 3.71
C LEU A 91 -16.92 -13.38 5.04
N LYS A 92 -18.19 -13.82 5.00
CA LYS A 92 -18.97 -14.08 6.22
C LYS A 92 -18.40 -15.22 7.05
N GLU A 93 -17.96 -16.30 6.42
CA GLU A 93 -17.33 -17.44 7.09
C GLU A 93 -16.03 -17.02 7.78
N ALA A 94 -15.17 -16.27 7.09
CA ALA A 94 -13.93 -15.77 7.65
C ALA A 94 -14.17 -14.84 8.85
N GLN A 95 -15.13 -13.91 8.73
CA GLN A 95 -15.51 -13.03 9.82
C GLN A 95 -16.04 -13.81 11.03
N ARG A 96 -16.93 -14.79 10.80
CA ARG A 96 -17.46 -15.67 11.87
C ARG A 96 -16.37 -16.50 12.54
N ALA A 97 -15.46 -17.08 11.76
CA ALA A 97 -14.37 -17.89 12.27
C ALA A 97 -13.43 -17.06 13.17
N SER A 98 -13.04 -15.86 12.71
CA SER A 98 -12.24 -14.94 13.52
C SER A 98 -12.96 -14.47 14.78
N TRP A 99 -14.26 -14.16 14.68
CA TRP A 99 -15.05 -13.80 15.85
C TRP A 99 -15.12 -14.94 16.87
N LYS A 100 -15.38 -16.17 16.42
CA LYS A 100 -15.41 -17.35 17.28
C LYS A 100 -14.07 -17.57 17.97
N ALA A 101 -12.97 -17.53 17.21
CA ALA A 101 -11.62 -17.66 17.75
C ALA A 101 -11.30 -16.58 18.79
N TYR A 102 -11.73 -15.34 18.54
CA TYR A 102 -11.55 -14.24 19.48
C TYR A 102 -12.34 -14.46 20.77
N VAL A 103 -13.64 -14.76 20.67
CA VAL A 103 -14.49 -15.03 21.84
C VAL A 103 -13.93 -16.17 22.69
N SER A 104 -13.44 -17.24 22.05
CA SER A 104 -12.79 -18.36 22.75
C SER A 104 -11.48 -17.98 23.46
N SER A 105 -10.83 -16.87 23.08
CA SER A 105 -9.58 -16.40 23.70
C SER A 105 -9.77 -15.43 24.87
N ILE A 106 -10.99 -14.91 25.08
CA ILE A 106 -11.28 -13.94 26.15
C ILE A 106 -11.16 -14.63 27.50
N ASN A 107 -10.46 -14.00 28.44
CA ASN A 107 -10.28 -14.48 29.81
C ASN A 107 -10.33 -13.32 30.82
N GLY A 108 -10.34 -13.64 32.12
CA GLY A 108 -10.42 -12.65 33.20
C GLY A 108 -9.25 -11.66 33.28
N HIS A 109 -8.14 -11.92 32.58
CA HIS A 109 -6.98 -11.04 32.51
C HIS A 109 -7.01 -10.09 31.30
N THR A 110 -7.99 -10.22 30.40
CA THR A 110 -8.11 -9.30 29.27
C THR A 110 -8.74 -7.97 29.70
N PRO A 111 -8.04 -6.83 29.59
CA PRO A 111 -8.61 -5.55 29.98
C PRO A 111 -9.70 -5.15 28.98
N LEU A 112 -10.76 -4.53 29.49
CA LEU A 112 -11.94 -4.14 28.71
C LEU A 112 -11.60 -3.25 27.51
N THR A 113 -10.58 -2.38 27.66
CA THR A 113 -10.06 -1.53 26.59
C THR A 113 -9.56 -2.36 25.40
N ASP A 114 -8.83 -3.44 25.66
CA ASP A 114 -8.32 -4.33 24.59
C ASP A 114 -9.45 -5.09 23.92
N VAL A 115 -10.48 -5.45 24.70
CA VAL A 115 -11.68 -6.09 24.15
C VAL A 115 -12.35 -5.18 23.13
N PHE A 116 -12.63 -3.93 23.50
CA PHE A 116 -13.24 -2.96 22.58
C PHE A 116 -12.31 -2.58 21.41
N ASN A 117 -10.99 -2.51 21.62
CA ASN A 117 -10.02 -2.32 20.55
C ASN A 117 -10.09 -3.45 19.53
N LYS A 118 -10.12 -4.71 19.99
CA LYS A 118 -10.18 -5.89 19.12
C LYS A 118 -11.52 -5.97 18.39
N VAL A 119 -12.64 -5.71 19.07
CA VAL A 119 -13.98 -5.64 18.45
C VAL A 119 -14.00 -4.59 17.33
N ARG A 120 -13.47 -3.39 17.57
CA ARG A 120 -13.35 -2.35 16.53
C ARG A 120 -12.47 -2.79 15.36
N ARG A 121 -11.37 -3.51 15.63
CA ARG A 121 -10.52 -4.08 14.58
C ARG A 121 -11.28 -5.10 13.75
N ILE A 122 -11.97 -6.06 14.36
CA ILE A 122 -12.77 -7.09 13.66
C ILE A 122 -13.91 -6.47 12.84
N ALA A 123 -14.50 -5.37 13.33
CA ALA A 123 -15.53 -4.62 12.61
C ALA A 123 -14.97 -3.74 11.47
N GLY A 124 -13.66 -3.60 11.34
CA GLY A 124 -13.03 -2.68 10.38
C GLY A 124 -13.19 -1.19 10.74
N LYS A 125 -13.61 -0.88 11.98
CA LYS A 125 -13.85 0.49 12.49
C LYS A 125 -12.69 1.02 13.34
N TYR A 126 -11.56 0.33 13.35
CA TYR A 126 -10.42 0.70 14.16
C TYR A 126 -9.63 1.83 13.50
N SER A 127 -9.59 2.98 14.15
CA SER A 127 -8.61 4.03 13.86
C SER A 127 -7.38 3.81 14.74
N ALA A 128 -6.21 3.71 14.12
CA ALA A 128 -4.97 3.66 14.88
C ALA A 128 -4.73 5.04 15.53
N PRO A 129 -4.17 5.08 16.76
CA PRO A 129 -3.78 6.34 17.35
C PRO A 129 -2.77 7.06 16.42
N PRO A 130 -2.83 8.40 16.37
CA PRO A 130 -1.85 9.18 15.62
C PRO A 130 -0.44 8.87 16.14
N GLN A 131 0.54 8.90 15.25
CA GLN A 131 1.92 8.67 15.67
C GLN A 131 2.35 9.77 16.64
N PRO A 132 3.09 9.43 17.71
CA PRO A 132 3.58 10.44 18.64
C PRO A 132 4.49 11.41 17.89
N VAL A 133 4.08 12.67 17.80
CA VAL A 133 4.90 13.73 17.23
C VAL A 133 5.87 14.16 18.32
N LEU A 134 7.18 13.99 18.07
CA LEU A 134 8.20 14.51 18.96
C LEU A 134 8.21 16.03 18.83
N LEU A 135 7.66 16.72 19.82
CA LEU A 135 7.82 18.17 19.95
C LEU A 135 9.27 18.41 20.36
N SER A 136 10.08 18.93 19.44
CA SER A 136 11.45 19.35 19.77
C SER A 136 11.35 20.54 20.71
N ALA A 137 11.77 20.35 21.97
CA ALA A 137 11.99 21.46 22.88
C ALA A 137 13.09 22.35 22.30
N GLY A 138 12.81 23.65 22.18
CA GLY A 138 13.76 24.70 21.80
C GLY A 138 14.49 25.26 23.01
#